data_AF-A0A1C4Z4U4-F1
#
_entry.id   AF-A0A1C4Z4U4-F1
#
_cell.length_a   1.000
_cell.length_b   1.000
_cell.length_c   1.000
_cell.angle_alpha   90.00
_cell.angle_beta   90.00
_cell.angle_gamma   90.00
#
_symmetry.space_group_name_H-M   'P 1'
#
loop_
_entity.id
_entity.type
_entity.pdbx_description
1 polymer ?
#
loop_
_entity_poly.entity_id
_entity_poly.type
_entity_poly.pdbx_seq_one_letter_code
_entity_poly.pdbx_strand_id
1 'polypeptide(L)'
;MAGRSGTLWTAVGTPTFADAPSTCPVAIAVGRHFGMGTVGTSRVERLLARIRDGVIGEGEVLDGPYGPRRITYADYTASGRALDFVEDTVRDRVLPRYANTHTESSATGRATGRLREDARRTILDAVGGTDDHVVIFCGSGATAAIDKLIGLLELRLPAGPARRHGLLDGIPAQQRPVVFVGPYEHHSNELPWRETYADVVVIGADDDGHIDRAELATRLVRYADRPLRVGSFSAASNVTGILSDTDAIAALLHTHGALACWDYAAAGPYVPIRMAESTPGAADDKDAVFLSPHKFVGGPQTPGVLVVRRDLMRNRVPTVPGGGTVAFVDPVGHRYLDDPVAREEGGTPAIVESIRAGLVFALKQSVGADVIQAREERLWSRALRRWSANPGIVVLGNPRARRLPIVSVQIRHGSRHLHHNFVVALLNDLFGIQARGGCSCAGPYGHRLLGIDEEHSRAFREQIALGWEGIKPGWTRISFGYFVSDLVADHLIDAVDLVARLGHRLLPDYRFDARSGLWRHHRGTGPSLRLAELARLFTGDDQPALPRRWAAWPATCTRHGRSWRGVGTTSTRGPPACRPAWRRCAGSTSRRPAWLPRTRRPRAEQGGRGWPRFCTAPTSHTSRKMGPQHGSP
;
A
#
# COMPACT_ATOMS: atom_id res chain seq x y z
N MET A 1 -13.67 58.40 -46.21
CA MET A 1 -14.56 59.19 -45.34
C MET A 1 -14.29 58.69 -43.92
N ALA A 2 -13.60 59.41 -43.03
CA ALA A 2 -13.98 60.65 -42.30
C ALA A 2 -14.90 60.35 -41.09
N GLY A 3 -14.66 60.80 -39.84
CA GLY A 3 -13.55 61.56 -39.20
C GLY A 3 -12.97 60.82 -37.95
N ARG A 4 -11.85 61.19 -37.30
CA ARG A 4 -11.48 62.44 -36.55
C ARG A 4 -12.38 62.70 -35.32
N SER A 5 -11.89 63.12 -34.15
CA SER A 5 -10.62 63.73 -33.67
C SER A 5 -9.70 62.76 -32.87
N GLY A 6 -8.51 63.09 -32.32
CA GLY A 6 -7.77 64.36 -32.09
C GLY A 6 -7.82 64.82 -30.61
N THR A 7 -6.76 65.30 -29.94
CA THR A 7 -5.44 65.80 -30.42
C THR A 7 -4.32 65.80 -29.33
N LEU A 8 -3.05 65.91 -29.78
CA LEU A 8 -1.70 66.06 -29.17
C LEU A 8 -1.53 66.87 -27.84
N TRP A 9 -0.38 66.92 -27.11
CA TRP A 9 1.05 67.13 -27.50
C TRP A 9 2.07 66.52 -26.48
N THR A 10 3.12 65.78 -26.90
CA THR A 10 4.59 66.09 -26.96
C THR A 10 5.26 66.69 -25.70
N ALA A 11 6.54 66.52 -25.34
CA ALA A 11 7.71 65.63 -25.62
C ALA A 11 8.87 66.14 -24.67
N VAL A 12 10.21 65.94 -24.74
CA VAL A 12 11.25 65.37 -25.64
C VAL A 12 12.45 64.96 -24.73
N GLY A 13 13.35 64.02 -25.11
CA GLY A 13 14.74 63.98 -24.57
C GLY A 13 15.44 62.61 -24.43
N THR A 14 16.68 62.52 -24.94
CA THR A 14 17.71 61.45 -24.77
C THR A 14 19.10 62.14 -24.76
N PRO A 15 20.30 61.50 -24.56
CA PRO A 15 20.62 60.06 -24.39
C PRO A 15 21.68 59.67 -23.31
N THR A 16 21.95 58.35 -23.16
CA THR A 16 23.21 57.64 -22.76
C THR A 16 23.97 57.94 -21.45
N PHE A 17 24.35 56.89 -20.69
CA PHE A 17 25.76 56.43 -20.48
C PHE A 17 25.86 55.03 -19.80
N ALA A 18 27.08 54.52 -19.57
CA ALA A 18 27.51 53.10 -19.57
C ALA A 18 27.46 52.26 -18.25
N ASP A 19 27.51 50.93 -18.44
CA ASP A 19 28.22 49.84 -17.72
C ASP A 19 28.29 49.68 -16.17
N ALA A 20 27.58 48.64 -15.68
CA ALA A 20 28.09 47.50 -14.84
C ALA A 20 28.75 47.76 -13.43
N PRO A 21 29.15 46.71 -12.66
CA PRO A 21 28.21 45.88 -11.86
C PRO A 21 28.63 45.66 -10.37
N SER A 22 27.69 45.37 -9.45
CA SER A 22 28.05 44.92 -8.08
C SER A 22 26.98 44.16 -7.26
N THR A 23 27.28 42.90 -6.93
CA THR A 23 27.04 42.15 -5.66
C THR A 23 25.78 42.37 -4.79
N CYS A 24 25.10 41.26 -4.46
CA CYS A 24 24.19 41.13 -3.32
C CYS A 24 24.92 41.22 -1.95
N PRO A 25 24.19 41.53 -0.87
CA PRO A 25 24.38 40.87 0.41
C PRO A 25 23.09 40.22 0.95
N VAL A 26 23.21 39.06 1.60
CA VAL A 26 22.10 38.36 2.27
C VAL A 26 21.91 38.91 3.69
N ALA A 27 20.70 39.36 4.02
CA ALA A 27 20.35 39.84 5.37
C ALA A 27 19.76 38.71 6.23
N ILE A 28 20.53 38.24 7.23
CA ILE A 28 20.04 37.28 8.23
C ILE A 28 19.29 38.03 9.33
N ALA A 29 17.97 37.85 9.40
CA ALA A 29 17.14 38.44 10.45
C ALA A 29 17.23 37.64 11.77
N VAL A 30 18.00 38.13 12.74
CA VAL A 30 18.06 37.56 14.09
C VAL A 30 16.79 37.92 14.87
N GLY A 31 16.20 36.94 15.56
CA GLY A 31 14.84 37.04 16.10
C GLY A 31 14.66 37.90 17.36
N ARG A 32 13.41 38.21 17.67
CA ARG A 32 12.98 38.77 18.97
C ARG A 32 12.42 37.67 19.87
N HIS A 33 12.69 37.75 21.17
CA HIS A 33 12.11 36.84 22.15
C HIS A 33 10.58 37.02 22.27
N PHE A 34 9.86 35.89 22.35
CA PHE A 34 8.52 35.84 22.93
C PHE A 34 8.62 35.34 24.37
N GLY A 35 7.84 35.93 25.27
CA GLY A 35 7.84 35.60 26.70
C GLY A 35 7.24 34.23 27.02
N MET A 36 7.55 33.72 28.21
CA MET A 36 7.03 32.45 28.73
C MET A 36 5.54 32.54 29.10
N GLY A 37 4.66 32.52 28.10
CA GLY A 37 3.27 32.14 28.28
C GLY A 37 3.13 30.64 28.56
N THR A 38 2.12 30.24 29.33
CA THR A 38 1.79 28.83 29.57
C THR A 38 1.46 28.14 28.24
N VAL A 39 2.22 27.11 27.89
CA VAL A 39 2.16 26.49 26.55
C VAL A 39 0.88 25.67 26.37
N GLY A 40 -0.16 26.31 25.86
CA GLY A 40 -1.35 25.62 25.36
C GLY A 40 -0.99 24.77 24.14
N THR A 41 -1.14 23.45 24.26
CA THR A 41 -0.82 22.49 23.19
C THR A 41 -1.55 22.85 21.89
N SER A 42 -0.86 22.87 20.75
CA SER A 42 -1.42 23.37 19.48
C SER A 42 -2.69 22.60 19.05
N ARG A 43 -3.53 23.20 18.19
CA ARG A 43 -4.71 22.54 17.62
C ARG A 43 -4.35 21.20 16.95
N VAL A 44 -3.21 21.16 16.24
CA VAL A 44 -2.75 19.96 15.54
C VAL A 44 -2.22 18.91 16.52
N GLU A 45 -1.50 19.30 17.58
CA GLU A 45 -1.08 18.34 18.63
C GLU A 45 -2.28 17.70 19.33
N ARG A 46 -3.35 18.46 19.60
CA ARG A 46 -4.59 17.92 20.17
C ARG A 46 -5.31 16.98 19.19
N LEU A 47 -5.27 17.26 17.89
CA LEU A 47 -5.81 16.37 16.86
C LEU A 47 -4.99 15.07 16.74
N LEU A 48 -3.66 15.16 16.78
CA LEU A 48 -2.76 14.00 16.76
C LEU A 48 -2.92 13.10 17.99
N ALA A 49 -3.15 13.69 19.17
CA ALA A 49 -3.58 12.95 20.35
C ALA A 49 -4.94 12.27 20.10
N ARG A 50 -5.97 13.00 19.64
CA ARG A 50 -7.30 12.44 19.40
C ARG A 50 -7.31 11.29 18.38
N ILE A 51 -6.48 11.38 17.32
CA ILE A 51 -6.27 10.29 16.36
C ILE A 51 -5.67 9.07 17.06
N ARG A 52 -4.57 9.24 17.80
CA ARG A 52 -3.90 8.13 18.53
C ARG A 52 -4.84 7.45 19.51
N ASP A 53 -5.51 8.23 20.34
CA ASP A 53 -6.35 7.74 21.43
C ASP A 53 -7.68 7.16 20.90
N GLY A 54 -8.07 7.52 19.67
CA GLY A 54 -9.25 7.02 18.98
C GLY A 54 -9.05 5.75 18.13
N VAL A 55 -7.83 5.20 18.03
CA VAL A 55 -7.55 4.00 17.22
C VAL A 55 -8.31 2.79 17.78
N ILE A 56 -9.27 2.26 17.01
CA ILE A 56 -10.03 1.09 17.43
C ILE A 56 -9.14 -0.16 17.45
N GLY A 57 -9.06 -0.78 18.63
CA GLY A 57 -8.17 -1.89 18.93
C GLY A 57 -6.89 -1.49 19.67
N GLU A 58 -6.68 -0.20 19.95
CA GLU A 58 -5.58 0.27 20.81
C GLU A 58 -5.85 -0.15 22.27
N GLY A 59 -4.85 -0.75 22.92
CA GLY A 59 -4.99 -1.29 24.29
C GLY A 59 -5.48 -2.74 24.39
N GLU A 60 -5.96 -3.33 23.29
CA GLU A 60 -6.31 -4.76 23.25
C GLU A 60 -5.08 -5.66 23.44
N VAL A 61 -5.29 -6.87 23.93
CA VAL A 61 -4.24 -7.85 24.26
C VAL A 61 -4.43 -9.16 23.50
N LEU A 62 -3.35 -9.65 22.89
CA LEU A 62 -3.24 -11.00 22.38
C LEU A 62 -2.64 -11.92 23.47
N ASP A 63 -3.30 -13.04 23.75
CA ASP A 63 -2.71 -14.09 24.57
C ASP A 63 -1.70 -14.90 23.73
N GLY A 64 -0.41 -14.69 23.98
CA GLY A 64 0.72 -15.28 23.26
C GLY A 64 1.47 -16.36 24.07
N PRO A 65 2.37 -17.12 23.41
CA PRO A 65 3.10 -18.24 24.03
C PRO A 65 4.09 -17.84 25.14
N TYR A 66 4.46 -16.55 25.17
CA TYR A 66 5.28 -15.91 26.20
C TYR A 66 4.44 -15.02 27.14
N GLY A 67 3.13 -15.30 27.24
CA GLY A 67 2.14 -14.54 28.01
C GLY A 67 1.43 -13.44 27.20
N PRO A 68 0.49 -12.70 27.82
CA PRO A 68 -0.26 -11.64 27.16
C PRO A 68 0.64 -10.53 26.60
N ARG A 69 0.32 -10.00 25.42
CA ARG A 69 0.97 -8.86 24.78
C ARG A 69 -0.05 -7.88 24.21
N ARG A 70 0.10 -6.60 24.55
CA ARG A 70 -0.70 -5.50 24.00
C ARG A 70 -0.46 -5.37 22.49
N ILE A 71 -1.52 -5.31 21.70
CA ILE A 71 -1.45 -5.08 20.26
C ILE A 71 -0.73 -3.76 20.00
N THR A 72 0.28 -3.81 19.13
CA THR A 72 0.96 -2.63 18.58
C THR A 72 0.92 -2.75 17.06
N TYR A 73 0.03 -2.01 16.40
CA TYR A 73 -0.17 -2.14 14.95
C TYR A 73 0.90 -1.38 14.16
N ALA A 74 1.58 -2.07 13.23
CA ALA A 74 2.71 -1.53 12.47
C ALA A 74 2.64 -1.81 10.95
N ASP A 75 1.50 -2.25 10.41
CA ASP A 75 1.29 -2.48 8.96
C ASP A 75 0.30 -1.46 8.34
N TYR A 76 0.37 -0.19 8.78
CA TYR A 76 -0.45 0.92 8.24
C TYR A 76 -0.32 1.07 6.70
N THR A 77 0.79 0.62 6.12
CA THR A 77 1.00 0.53 4.66
C THR A 77 0.06 -0.44 3.95
N ALA A 78 -0.45 -1.47 4.62
CA ALA A 78 -1.46 -2.36 4.07
C ALA A 78 -2.87 -1.80 4.23
N SER A 79 -3.21 -1.33 5.43
CA SER A 79 -4.51 -0.71 5.75
C SER A 79 -4.35 0.21 6.96
N GLY A 80 -5.13 1.29 6.99
CA GLY A 80 -5.37 2.06 8.20
C GLY A 80 -6.16 1.25 9.23
N ARG A 81 -6.23 1.80 10.43
CA ARG A 81 -7.16 1.36 11.50
C ARG A 81 -8.38 2.27 11.52
N ALA A 82 -9.52 1.72 11.94
CA ALA A 82 -10.74 2.50 12.20
C ALA A 82 -10.52 3.47 13.39
N LEU A 83 -11.28 4.55 13.40
CA LEU A 83 -11.24 5.59 14.44
C LEU A 83 -12.63 5.73 15.06
N ASP A 84 -12.70 5.69 16.39
CA ASP A 84 -13.94 5.81 17.16
C ASP A 84 -14.83 6.98 16.70
N PHE A 85 -14.29 8.20 16.63
CA PHE A 85 -15.05 9.37 16.20
C PHE A 85 -15.50 9.34 14.73
N VAL A 86 -14.89 8.51 13.88
CA VAL A 86 -15.34 8.29 12.49
C VAL A 86 -16.47 7.25 12.47
N GLU A 87 -16.34 6.15 13.21
CA GLU A 87 -17.40 5.14 13.34
C GLU A 87 -18.65 5.70 14.02
N ASP A 88 -18.48 6.50 15.08
CA ASP A 88 -19.57 7.14 15.80
C ASP A 88 -20.24 8.23 14.94
N THR A 89 -19.48 8.96 14.11
CA THR A 89 -20.06 9.88 13.12
C THR A 89 -20.89 9.12 12.08
N VAL A 90 -20.41 7.98 11.57
CA VAL A 90 -21.18 7.13 10.65
C VAL A 90 -22.43 6.59 11.34
N ARG A 91 -22.30 6.00 12.54
CA ARG A 91 -23.40 5.41 13.31
C ARG A 91 -24.49 6.41 13.70
N ASP A 92 -24.10 7.58 14.20
CA ASP A 92 -25.01 8.48 14.89
C ASP A 92 -25.48 9.66 14.02
N ARG A 93 -24.80 9.92 12.89
CA ARG A 93 -25.11 11.06 11.98
C ARG A 93 -25.45 10.63 10.55
N VAL A 94 -24.84 9.58 10.02
CA VAL A 94 -25.07 9.13 8.64
C VAL A 94 -26.17 8.06 8.56
N LEU A 95 -25.98 6.93 9.26
CA LEU A 95 -26.90 5.79 9.20
C LEU A 95 -28.36 6.11 9.61
N PRO A 96 -28.66 6.98 10.62
CA PRO A 96 -30.04 7.26 11.02
C PRO A 96 -30.86 8.05 10.00
N ARG A 97 -30.23 8.53 8.92
CA ARG A 97 -30.87 9.17 7.77
C ARG A 97 -30.58 8.46 6.45
N TYR A 98 -30.06 7.23 6.50
CA TYR A 98 -29.67 6.49 5.32
C TYR A 98 -30.86 6.16 4.40
N ALA A 99 -30.68 6.43 3.11
CA ALA A 99 -31.49 5.91 2.02
C ALA A 99 -30.64 5.86 0.74
N ASN A 100 -31.14 5.15 -0.28
CA ASN A 100 -30.51 5.10 -1.60
C ASN A 100 -30.58 6.48 -2.28
N THR A 101 -29.54 6.87 -3.01
CA THR A 101 -29.41 8.21 -3.59
C THR A 101 -30.29 8.44 -4.82
N HIS A 102 -30.82 7.37 -5.42
CA HIS A 102 -31.65 7.43 -6.64
C HIS A 102 -33.06 8.05 -6.44
N THR A 103 -33.41 8.54 -5.24
CA THR A 103 -34.72 9.16 -4.94
C THR A 103 -34.62 10.44 -4.09
N GLU A 104 -34.10 11.52 -4.69
CA GLU A 104 -34.02 12.85 -4.06
C GLU A 104 -35.38 13.49 -3.70
N SER A 105 -36.49 12.94 -4.18
CA SER A 105 -37.84 13.29 -3.73
C SER A 105 -38.01 13.05 -2.22
N SER A 106 -37.34 12.02 -1.68
CA SER A 106 -37.30 11.72 -0.25
C SER A 106 -36.29 12.59 0.51
N ALA A 107 -36.62 12.98 1.74
CA ALA A 107 -35.73 13.80 2.57
C ALA A 107 -34.44 13.06 2.98
N THR A 108 -34.51 11.73 3.15
CA THR A 108 -33.36 10.87 3.47
C THR A 108 -32.47 10.62 2.26
N GLY A 109 -33.02 10.29 1.09
CA GLY A 109 -32.24 10.10 -0.15
C GLY A 109 -31.50 11.37 -0.56
N ARG A 110 -32.15 12.54 -0.41
CA ARG A 110 -31.52 13.85 -0.61
C ARG A 110 -30.42 14.15 0.43
N ALA A 111 -30.56 13.66 1.67
CA ALA A 111 -29.54 13.85 2.71
C ALA A 111 -28.30 12.98 2.46
N THR A 112 -28.45 11.71 2.09
CA THR A 112 -27.32 10.85 1.71
C THR A 112 -26.67 11.27 0.40
N GLY A 113 -27.46 11.71 -0.58
CA GLY A 113 -26.95 12.27 -1.84
C GLY A 113 -26.02 13.45 -1.60
N ARG A 114 -26.49 14.46 -0.84
CA ARG A 114 -25.67 15.62 -0.46
C ARG A 114 -24.37 15.23 0.23
N LEU A 115 -24.43 14.43 1.31
CA LEU A 115 -23.22 14.01 2.03
C LEU A 115 -22.20 13.27 1.14
N ARG A 116 -22.67 12.56 0.11
CA ARG A 116 -21.80 11.86 -0.86
C ARG A 116 -21.13 12.82 -1.83
N GLU A 117 -21.86 13.82 -2.32
CA GLU A 117 -21.30 14.82 -3.23
C GLU A 117 -20.43 15.87 -2.49
N ASP A 118 -20.78 16.19 -1.23
CA ASP A 118 -19.91 16.92 -0.28
C ASP A 118 -18.58 16.17 -0.09
N ALA A 119 -18.63 14.85 0.07
CA ALA A 119 -17.44 14.00 0.15
C ALA A 119 -16.65 13.96 -1.16
N ARG A 120 -17.33 13.95 -2.32
CA ARG A 120 -16.69 14.05 -3.64
C ARG A 120 -15.93 15.36 -3.78
N ARG A 121 -16.56 16.50 -3.45
CA ARG A 121 -15.94 17.83 -3.50
C ARG A 121 -14.77 17.94 -2.51
N THR A 122 -14.95 17.44 -1.28
CA THR A 122 -13.89 17.36 -0.25
C THR A 122 -12.64 16.63 -0.76
N ILE A 123 -12.81 15.53 -1.52
CA ILE A 123 -11.69 14.80 -2.13
C ILE A 123 -11.07 15.62 -3.27
N LEU A 124 -11.88 16.22 -4.15
CA LEU A 124 -11.40 17.03 -5.28
C LEU A 124 -10.54 18.22 -4.81
N ASP A 125 -11.03 18.97 -3.81
CA ASP A 125 -10.29 20.07 -3.18
C ASP A 125 -9.01 19.57 -2.50
N ALA A 126 -9.09 18.45 -1.78
CA ALA A 126 -7.96 17.86 -1.06
C ALA A 126 -6.89 17.21 -1.97
N VAL A 127 -7.10 17.18 -3.29
CA VAL A 127 -6.09 16.84 -4.31
C VAL A 127 -5.78 17.99 -5.26
N GLY A 128 -6.29 19.21 -5.03
CA GLY A 128 -6.07 20.36 -5.92
C GLY A 128 -6.62 20.16 -7.33
N GLY A 129 -7.82 19.60 -7.46
CA GLY A 129 -8.54 19.46 -8.73
C GLY A 129 -9.37 20.68 -9.11
N THR A 130 -9.40 21.01 -10.40
CA THR A 130 -10.30 21.99 -11.02
C THR A 130 -11.58 21.31 -11.54
N ASP A 131 -12.51 22.07 -12.13
CA ASP A 131 -13.75 21.52 -12.72
C ASP A 131 -13.52 20.65 -13.99
N ASP A 132 -12.33 20.78 -14.58
CA ASP A 132 -11.76 19.89 -15.62
C ASP A 132 -11.46 18.48 -15.09
N HIS A 133 -11.45 18.30 -13.76
CA HIS A 133 -11.17 17.04 -13.09
C HIS A 133 -12.46 16.49 -12.44
N VAL A 134 -12.55 15.16 -12.35
CA VAL A 134 -13.64 14.47 -11.68
C VAL A 134 -13.13 13.37 -10.78
N VAL A 135 -13.84 13.14 -9.68
CA VAL A 135 -13.60 12.06 -8.72
C VAL A 135 -14.65 10.98 -8.97
N ILE A 136 -14.23 9.75 -9.25
CA ILE A 136 -15.09 8.57 -9.42
C ILE A 136 -14.88 7.63 -8.24
N PHE A 137 -15.97 7.27 -7.55
CA PHE A 137 -15.94 6.24 -6.50
C PHE A 137 -15.98 4.86 -7.16
N CYS A 138 -14.93 4.06 -6.93
CA CYS A 138 -14.69 2.78 -7.59
C CYS A 138 -14.98 1.60 -6.63
N GLY A 139 -14.74 0.37 -7.10
CA GLY A 139 -14.66 -0.81 -6.22
C GLY A 139 -13.46 -0.77 -5.27
N SER A 140 -13.09 -1.90 -4.66
CA SER A 140 -12.12 -1.97 -3.55
C SER A 140 -10.69 -1.46 -3.88
N GLY A 141 -10.38 -0.24 -3.44
CA GLY A 141 -9.04 0.36 -3.45
C GLY A 141 -8.52 0.77 -4.83
N ALA A 142 -7.25 1.21 -4.88
CA ALA A 142 -6.63 1.73 -6.10
C ALA A 142 -6.61 0.72 -7.26
N THR A 143 -6.61 -0.59 -6.98
CA THR A 143 -6.80 -1.63 -8.00
C THR A 143 -8.04 -1.36 -8.85
N ALA A 144 -9.17 -1.02 -8.22
CA ALA A 144 -10.42 -0.73 -8.94
C ALA A 144 -10.43 0.65 -9.62
N ALA A 145 -9.60 1.59 -9.18
CA ALA A 145 -9.41 2.89 -9.83
C ALA A 145 -8.57 2.75 -11.12
N ILE A 146 -7.55 1.90 -11.10
CA ILE A 146 -6.74 1.53 -12.27
C ILE A 146 -7.59 0.70 -13.24
N ASP A 147 -8.36 -0.26 -12.72
CA ASP A 147 -9.34 -1.05 -13.48
C ASP A 147 -10.36 -0.17 -14.21
N LYS A 148 -10.92 0.82 -13.50
CA LYS A 148 -11.81 1.85 -14.06
C LYS A 148 -11.13 2.64 -15.18
N LEU A 149 -9.94 3.20 -14.96
CA LEU A 149 -9.24 4.00 -15.99
C LEU A 149 -8.95 3.18 -17.25
N ILE A 150 -8.50 1.93 -17.10
CA ILE A 150 -8.26 1.01 -18.22
C ILE A 150 -9.55 0.75 -19.03
N GLY A 151 -10.71 0.74 -18.36
CA GLY A 151 -12.02 0.70 -19.02
C GLY A 151 -12.42 2.01 -19.70
N LEU A 152 -12.19 3.17 -19.07
CA LEU A 152 -12.47 4.50 -19.64
C LEU A 152 -11.66 4.78 -20.92
N LEU A 153 -10.43 4.27 -20.97
CA LEU A 153 -9.53 4.32 -22.13
C LEU A 153 -9.79 3.19 -23.15
N GLU A 154 -10.83 2.36 -22.93
CA GLU A 154 -11.26 1.25 -23.81
C GLU A 154 -10.14 0.24 -24.15
N LEU A 155 -9.17 0.02 -23.23
CA LEU A 155 -7.93 -0.75 -23.47
C LEU A 155 -8.07 -2.28 -23.32
N ARG A 156 -9.26 -2.79 -23.01
CA ARG A 156 -9.48 -4.22 -22.67
C ARG A 156 -10.04 -5.03 -23.83
N LEU A 157 -9.45 -6.19 -24.05
CA LEU A 157 -10.01 -7.25 -24.90
C LEU A 157 -10.35 -8.48 -24.04
N PRO A 158 -11.50 -9.14 -24.26
CA PRO A 158 -11.84 -10.35 -23.51
C PRO A 158 -10.93 -11.51 -23.94
N ALA A 159 -10.04 -11.95 -23.05
CA ALA A 159 -8.91 -12.85 -23.38
C ALA A 159 -9.29 -14.16 -24.10
N GLY A 160 -10.46 -14.75 -23.77
CA GLY A 160 -10.97 -15.95 -24.42
C GLY A 160 -11.30 -15.74 -25.92
N PRO A 161 -12.25 -14.85 -26.25
CA PRO A 161 -12.51 -14.44 -27.63
C PRO A 161 -11.28 -13.86 -28.34
N ALA A 162 -10.45 -13.05 -27.65
CA ALA A 162 -9.25 -12.45 -28.24
C ALA A 162 -8.27 -13.50 -28.77
N ARG A 163 -8.04 -14.58 -28.01
CA ARG A 163 -7.24 -15.72 -28.44
C ARG A 163 -7.94 -16.59 -29.49
N ARG A 164 -9.25 -16.80 -29.37
CA ARG A 164 -10.03 -17.66 -30.28
C ARG A 164 -10.17 -17.08 -31.70
N HIS A 165 -10.24 -15.76 -31.81
CA HIS A 165 -10.54 -15.04 -33.06
C HIS A 165 -9.39 -14.13 -33.54
N GLY A 166 -8.20 -14.22 -32.94
CA GLY A 166 -7.02 -13.44 -33.35
C GLY A 166 -7.20 -11.93 -33.24
N LEU A 167 -7.98 -11.45 -32.26
CA LEU A 167 -8.37 -10.03 -32.18
C LEU A 167 -7.17 -9.09 -31.96
N LEU A 168 -6.07 -9.61 -31.40
CA LEU A 168 -4.79 -8.89 -31.27
C LEU A 168 -3.97 -8.90 -32.57
N ASP A 169 -4.11 -9.95 -33.38
CA ASP A 169 -3.32 -10.15 -34.60
C ASP A 169 -3.77 -9.18 -35.71
N GLY A 170 -5.04 -8.79 -35.69
CA GLY A 170 -5.60 -7.71 -36.51
C GLY A 170 -5.21 -6.29 -36.07
N ILE A 171 -4.46 -6.12 -34.97
CA ILE A 171 -3.96 -4.81 -34.49
C ILE A 171 -2.44 -4.76 -34.65
N PRO A 172 -1.91 -4.09 -35.70
CA PRO A 172 -0.48 -3.89 -35.91
C PRO A 172 0.20 -3.29 -34.68
N ALA A 173 1.43 -3.72 -34.38
CA ALA A 173 2.12 -3.32 -33.15
C ALA A 173 2.22 -1.79 -32.97
N GLN A 174 2.45 -1.04 -34.05
CA GLN A 174 2.51 0.43 -34.06
C GLN A 174 1.18 1.10 -33.68
N GLN A 175 0.05 0.45 -33.96
CA GLN A 175 -1.30 0.94 -33.62
C GLN A 175 -1.71 0.56 -32.19
N ARG A 176 -0.89 -0.19 -31.45
CA ARG A 176 -1.12 -0.49 -30.03
C ARG A 176 -0.61 0.66 -29.16
N PRO A 177 -1.34 1.06 -28.12
CA PRO A 177 -0.81 1.94 -27.09
C PRO A 177 0.46 1.39 -26.43
N VAL A 178 1.17 2.24 -25.71
CA VAL A 178 2.32 1.85 -24.86
C VAL A 178 2.10 2.36 -23.44
N VAL A 179 2.40 1.51 -22.46
CA VAL A 179 2.31 1.87 -21.03
C VAL A 179 3.67 1.72 -20.37
N PHE A 180 4.23 2.83 -19.87
CA PHE A 180 5.45 2.85 -19.08
C PHE A 180 5.12 2.66 -17.61
N VAL A 181 5.80 1.73 -16.93
CA VAL A 181 5.60 1.41 -15.51
C VAL A 181 6.92 1.46 -14.75
N GLY A 182 6.87 1.87 -13.47
CA GLY A 182 8.06 2.12 -12.66
C GLY A 182 8.80 0.87 -12.17
N PRO A 183 9.95 1.06 -11.49
CA PRO A 183 10.76 -0.05 -11.02
C PRO A 183 10.20 -0.75 -9.77
N TYR A 184 9.30 -0.08 -9.03
CA TYR A 184 8.77 -0.50 -7.74
C TYR A 184 7.23 -0.52 -7.66
N GLU A 185 6.57 -0.73 -8.80
CA GLU A 185 5.12 -0.80 -8.85
C GLU A 185 4.54 -1.92 -7.98
N HIS A 186 3.39 -1.61 -7.37
CA HIS A 186 2.50 -2.62 -6.81
C HIS A 186 1.84 -3.40 -7.95
N HIS A 187 1.54 -4.69 -7.76
CA HIS A 187 0.89 -5.52 -8.78
C HIS A 187 -0.41 -4.91 -9.34
N SER A 188 -1.13 -4.09 -8.55
CA SER A 188 -2.32 -3.33 -9.01
C SER A 188 -2.01 -2.33 -10.13
N ASN A 189 -0.80 -1.78 -10.19
CA ASN A 189 -0.35 -0.84 -11.22
C ASN A 189 0.62 -1.50 -12.22
N GLU A 190 0.56 -2.83 -12.35
CA GLU A 190 1.39 -3.57 -13.30
C GLU A 190 0.57 -4.63 -14.03
N LEU A 191 -0.11 -5.52 -13.29
CA LEU A 191 -0.85 -6.65 -13.88
C LEU A 191 -2.06 -6.18 -14.72
N PRO A 192 -2.90 -5.21 -14.29
CA PRO A 192 -4.02 -4.78 -15.12
C PRO A 192 -3.61 -4.20 -16.48
N TRP A 193 -2.44 -3.57 -16.57
CA TRP A 193 -1.87 -3.07 -17.84
C TRP A 193 -1.38 -4.21 -18.73
N ARG A 194 -0.75 -5.24 -18.15
CA ARG A 194 -0.29 -6.45 -18.88
C ARG A 194 -1.44 -7.27 -19.50
N GLU A 195 -2.66 -7.11 -19.00
CA GLU A 195 -3.89 -7.75 -19.52
C GLU A 195 -4.69 -6.82 -20.47
N THR A 196 -4.07 -5.75 -20.99
CA THR A 196 -4.62 -4.90 -22.08
C THR A 196 -4.09 -5.33 -23.45
N TYR A 197 -4.51 -4.64 -24.53
CA TYR A 197 -3.84 -4.75 -25.83
C TYR A 197 -2.64 -3.79 -26.01
N ALA A 198 -2.26 -3.04 -24.98
CA ALA A 198 -1.10 -2.16 -25.01
C ALA A 198 0.20 -2.92 -24.72
N ASP A 199 1.31 -2.49 -25.32
CA ASP A 199 2.63 -3.03 -24.98
C ASP A 199 3.15 -2.35 -23.71
N VAL A 200 3.48 -3.14 -22.67
CA VAL A 200 3.95 -2.63 -21.37
C VAL A 200 5.48 -2.59 -21.31
N VAL A 201 6.03 -1.43 -20.94
CA VAL A 201 7.47 -1.15 -20.87
C VAL A 201 7.85 -0.81 -19.44
N VAL A 202 8.65 -1.67 -18.80
CA VAL A 202 9.18 -1.41 -17.44
C VAL A 202 10.36 -0.45 -17.54
N ILE A 203 10.37 0.57 -16.69
CA ILE A 203 11.49 1.49 -16.48
C ILE A 203 12.39 0.98 -15.34
N GLY A 204 13.70 1.21 -15.48
CA GLY A 204 14.73 0.95 -14.50
C GLY A 204 14.61 1.80 -13.24
N ALA A 205 15.53 1.52 -12.31
CA ALA A 205 15.79 2.41 -11.18
C ALA A 205 17.17 3.02 -11.33
N ASP A 206 17.34 4.26 -10.85
CA ASP A 206 18.66 4.88 -10.71
C ASP A 206 19.46 4.26 -9.54
N ASP A 207 20.73 4.64 -9.41
CA ASP A 207 21.64 4.13 -8.37
C ASP A 207 21.16 4.44 -6.92
N ASP A 208 20.36 5.50 -6.73
CA ASP A 208 19.74 5.86 -5.45
C ASP A 208 18.37 5.19 -5.24
N GLY A 209 17.83 4.49 -6.25
CA GLY A 209 16.61 3.70 -6.19
C GLY A 209 15.31 4.40 -6.59
N HIS A 210 15.35 5.58 -7.25
CA HIS A 210 14.19 6.26 -7.84
C HIS A 210 13.86 5.72 -9.24
N ILE A 211 12.86 6.27 -9.93
CA ILE A 211 12.56 5.97 -11.35
C ILE A 211 13.65 6.56 -12.24
N ASP A 212 14.28 5.77 -13.12
CA ASP A 212 15.26 6.29 -14.08
C ASP A 212 14.60 7.20 -15.13
N ARG A 213 14.80 8.50 -14.98
CA ARG A 213 14.30 9.55 -15.88
C ARG A 213 15.04 9.59 -17.22
N ALA A 214 16.30 9.16 -17.29
CA ALA A 214 17.08 9.12 -18.53
C ALA A 214 16.68 7.93 -19.40
N GLU A 215 16.43 6.76 -18.79
CA GLU A 215 15.76 5.67 -19.48
C GLU A 215 14.35 6.09 -19.92
N LEU A 216 13.52 6.67 -19.04
CA LEU A 216 12.16 7.08 -19.40
C LEU A 216 12.14 8.01 -20.62
N ALA A 217 13.00 9.04 -20.67
CA ALA A 217 13.14 9.91 -21.84
C ALA A 217 13.51 9.12 -23.12
N THR A 218 14.47 8.19 -23.02
CA THR A 218 14.91 7.35 -24.13
C THR A 218 13.80 6.41 -24.63
N ARG A 219 12.98 5.87 -23.70
CA ARG A 219 11.81 5.04 -24.04
C ARG A 219 10.70 5.89 -24.68
N LEU A 220 10.43 7.10 -24.18
CA LEU A 220 9.42 8.00 -24.74
C LEU A 220 9.74 8.41 -26.18
N VAL A 221 11.02 8.69 -26.50
CA VAL A 221 11.47 8.93 -27.88
C VAL A 221 11.34 7.67 -28.75
N ARG A 222 11.74 6.50 -28.24
CA ARG A 222 11.66 5.22 -28.97
C ARG A 222 10.24 4.84 -29.39
N TYR A 223 9.24 5.22 -28.61
CA TYR A 223 7.82 4.94 -28.85
C TYR A 223 7.04 6.22 -29.20
N ALA A 224 7.68 7.15 -29.93
CA ALA A 224 7.06 8.42 -30.29
C ALA A 224 5.95 8.31 -31.36
N ASP A 225 5.88 7.18 -32.06
CA ASP A 225 4.93 6.84 -33.14
C ASP A 225 3.56 6.34 -32.65
N ARG A 226 3.43 6.06 -31.35
CA ARG A 226 2.27 5.35 -30.78
C ARG A 226 1.04 6.25 -30.66
N PRO A 227 -0.18 5.74 -30.96
CA PRO A 227 -1.41 6.55 -30.91
C PRO A 227 -1.80 6.96 -29.49
N LEU A 228 -1.37 6.21 -28.47
CA LEU A 228 -1.51 6.56 -27.06
C LEU A 228 -0.27 6.10 -26.30
N ARG A 229 0.26 6.98 -25.45
CA ARG A 229 1.34 6.72 -24.51
C ARG A 229 0.83 7.05 -23.11
N VAL A 230 1.10 6.17 -22.14
CA VAL A 230 0.73 6.38 -20.73
C VAL A 230 1.94 6.08 -19.86
N GLY A 231 2.32 6.97 -18.96
CA GLY A 231 3.15 6.64 -17.81
C GLY A 231 2.26 6.35 -16.61
N SER A 232 2.37 5.17 -16.01
CA SER A 232 1.61 4.79 -14.82
C SER A 232 2.56 4.40 -13.69
N PHE A 233 2.80 5.32 -12.77
CA PHE A 233 3.89 5.22 -11.79
C PHE A 233 3.40 5.30 -10.34
N SER A 234 4.04 4.58 -9.42
CA SER A 234 3.80 4.71 -7.99
C SER A 234 4.35 6.02 -7.45
N ALA A 235 3.56 6.80 -6.72
CA ALA A 235 4.03 8.04 -6.08
C ALA A 235 4.99 7.76 -4.91
N ALA A 236 4.93 6.56 -4.31
CA ALA A 236 5.94 6.04 -3.40
C ALA A 236 5.97 4.50 -3.42
N SER A 237 7.15 3.90 -3.23
CA SER A 237 7.28 2.45 -3.09
C SER A 237 6.58 1.93 -1.83
N ASN A 238 5.67 0.95 -1.98
CA ASN A 238 5.04 0.27 -0.85
C ASN A 238 5.99 -0.70 -0.10
N VAL A 239 7.24 -0.84 -0.57
CA VAL A 239 8.28 -1.70 0.01
C VAL A 239 9.31 -0.86 0.76
N THR A 240 9.92 0.10 0.07
CA THR A 240 11.07 0.87 0.57
C THR A 240 10.68 2.28 1.02
N GLY A 241 9.44 2.71 0.77
CA GLY A 241 8.95 4.05 1.11
C GLY A 241 9.51 5.17 0.22
N ILE A 242 10.50 4.90 -0.63
CA ILE A 242 11.14 5.88 -1.53
C ILE A 242 10.05 6.61 -2.33
N LEU A 243 10.12 7.95 -2.32
CA LEU A 243 9.18 8.84 -2.99
C LEU A 243 9.61 9.10 -4.44
N SER A 244 8.64 9.17 -5.33
CA SER A 244 8.83 9.63 -6.71
C SER A 244 8.88 11.15 -6.77
N ASP A 245 9.66 11.70 -7.69
CA ASP A 245 9.47 13.08 -8.16
C ASP A 245 8.27 13.09 -9.12
N THR A 246 7.06 13.18 -8.55
CA THR A 246 5.79 13.11 -9.27
C THR A 246 5.56 14.25 -10.26
N ASP A 247 6.41 15.28 -10.20
CA ASP A 247 6.21 16.57 -10.83
C ASP A 247 7.16 16.66 -12.04
N ALA A 248 8.45 16.41 -11.83
CA ALA A 248 9.41 16.35 -12.94
C ALA A 248 9.26 15.09 -13.82
N ILE A 249 8.59 14.03 -13.34
CA ILE A 249 8.21 12.87 -14.17
C ILE A 249 6.93 13.16 -14.98
N ALA A 250 5.97 13.90 -14.42
CA ALA A 250 4.79 14.34 -15.18
C ALA A 250 5.20 15.28 -16.33
N ALA A 251 6.01 16.30 -16.05
CA ALA A 251 6.58 17.20 -17.06
C ALA A 251 7.33 16.47 -18.17
N LEU A 252 8.08 15.42 -17.85
CA LEU A 252 8.76 14.58 -18.85
C LEU A 252 7.76 13.80 -19.73
N LEU A 253 6.69 13.24 -19.15
CA LEU A 253 5.65 12.54 -19.90
C LEU A 253 4.89 13.49 -20.83
N HIS A 254 4.47 14.65 -20.33
CA HIS A 254 3.72 15.65 -21.07
C HIS A 254 4.55 16.30 -22.20
N THR A 255 5.84 16.55 -21.97
CA THR A 255 6.79 16.99 -23.02
C THR A 255 6.84 16.02 -24.21
N HIS A 256 6.60 14.72 -23.99
CA HIS A 256 6.55 13.69 -25.02
C HIS A 256 5.12 13.29 -25.44
N GLY A 257 4.08 14.02 -25.01
CA GLY A 257 2.69 13.72 -25.35
C GLY A 257 2.24 12.33 -24.86
N ALA A 258 2.61 11.98 -23.62
CA ALA A 258 2.19 10.79 -22.89
C ALA A 258 1.43 11.18 -21.62
N LEU A 259 0.38 10.44 -21.26
CA LEU A 259 -0.42 10.74 -20.06
C LEU A 259 0.35 10.45 -18.76
N ALA A 260 0.14 11.25 -17.72
CA ALA A 260 0.74 11.11 -16.39
C ALA A 260 -0.26 10.54 -15.36
N CYS A 261 -0.22 9.22 -15.18
CA CYS A 261 -1.07 8.48 -14.25
C CYS A 261 -0.28 8.03 -13.00
N TRP A 262 -0.87 8.14 -11.80
CA TRP A 262 -0.13 7.97 -10.53
C TRP A 262 -0.83 7.12 -9.47
N ASP A 263 -0.19 6.05 -9.00
CA ASP A 263 -0.65 5.27 -7.85
C ASP A 263 -0.22 5.94 -6.52
N TYR A 264 -1.17 6.65 -5.91
CA TYR A 264 -1.05 7.24 -4.57
C TYR A 264 -1.58 6.29 -3.48
N ALA A 265 -1.81 5.00 -3.72
CA ALA A 265 -2.26 4.08 -2.68
C ALA A 265 -1.29 3.98 -1.49
N ALA A 266 0.02 4.03 -1.73
CA ALA A 266 1.02 4.04 -0.66
C ALA A 266 1.26 5.45 -0.08
N ALA A 267 1.22 6.48 -0.92
CA ALA A 267 1.65 7.84 -0.57
C ALA A 267 0.51 8.77 -0.10
N GLY A 268 -0.69 8.59 -0.63
CA GLY A 268 -1.86 9.44 -0.43
C GLY A 268 -2.27 9.72 1.03
N PRO A 269 -2.09 8.80 2.01
CA PRO A 269 -2.33 9.12 3.42
C PRO A 269 -1.39 10.18 4.00
N TYR A 270 -0.25 10.43 3.35
CA TYR A 270 0.91 11.11 3.95
C TYR A 270 1.31 12.41 3.22
N VAL A 271 1.60 12.34 1.91
CA VAL A 271 2.12 13.48 1.12
C VAL A 271 1.01 14.38 0.58
N PRO A 272 1.29 15.64 0.17
CA PRO A 272 0.37 16.36 -0.71
C PRO A 272 0.05 15.56 -1.98
N ILE A 273 -1.16 15.73 -2.49
CA ILE A 273 -1.62 15.20 -3.78
C ILE A 273 -2.03 16.43 -4.59
N ARG A 274 -1.65 16.50 -5.86
CA ARG A 274 -1.92 17.63 -6.74
C ARG A 274 -2.34 17.12 -8.11
N MET A 275 -3.51 17.55 -8.59
CA MET A 275 -4.00 17.29 -9.94
C MET A 275 -3.55 18.37 -10.93
N ALA A 276 -3.90 19.63 -10.69
CA ALA A 276 -3.54 20.76 -11.57
C ALA A 276 -2.02 21.08 -11.55
N GLU A 277 -1.54 21.89 -12.51
CA GLU A 277 -0.14 22.34 -12.58
C GLU A 277 0.33 23.05 -11.28
N SER A 278 1.64 23.01 -10.98
CA SER A 278 2.22 23.72 -9.83
C SER A 278 2.26 25.24 -10.06
N THR A 279 2.53 25.65 -11.30
CA THR A 279 2.36 27.00 -11.83
C THR A 279 1.89 26.90 -13.28
N PRO A 280 1.14 27.89 -13.81
CA PRO A 280 0.62 27.83 -15.18
C PRO A 280 1.72 27.60 -16.23
N GLY A 281 1.55 26.58 -17.08
CA GLY A 281 2.51 26.18 -18.11
C GLY A 281 3.70 25.36 -17.61
N ALA A 282 3.65 24.81 -16.39
CA ALA A 282 4.65 23.85 -15.89
C ALA A 282 4.54 22.46 -16.54
N ALA A 283 3.38 22.12 -17.11
CA ALA A 283 3.04 20.80 -17.66
C ALA A 283 3.33 19.64 -16.69
N ASP A 284 3.18 19.89 -15.39
CA ASP A 284 3.47 18.92 -14.32
C ASP A 284 2.20 18.46 -13.58
N ASP A 285 1.04 18.66 -14.22
CA ASP A 285 -0.27 18.18 -13.82
C ASP A 285 -0.39 16.64 -13.94
N LYS A 286 -1.48 16.09 -13.41
CA LYS A 286 -1.72 14.64 -13.31
C LYS A 286 -2.99 14.32 -14.09
N ASP A 287 -2.88 13.52 -15.14
CA ASP A 287 -4.05 13.09 -15.91
C ASP A 287 -4.96 12.16 -15.10
N ALA A 288 -4.37 11.31 -14.26
CA ALA A 288 -5.09 10.42 -13.35
C ALA A 288 -4.31 10.14 -12.05
N VAL A 289 -5.05 10.00 -10.94
CA VAL A 289 -4.54 9.62 -9.62
C VAL A 289 -5.40 8.48 -9.05
N PHE A 290 -4.75 7.38 -8.68
CA PHE A 290 -5.36 6.20 -8.07
C PHE A 290 -5.17 6.22 -6.56
N LEU A 291 -6.24 6.01 -5.81
CA LEU A 291 -6.25 6.16 -4.36
C LEU A 291 -6.83 4.95 -3.64
N SER A 292 -6.25 4.65 -2.48
CA SER A 292 -6.74 3.66 -1.52
C SER A 292 -7.01 4.33 -0.18
N PRO A 293 -8.17 5.01 0.00
CA PRO A 293 -8.50 5.69 1.25
C PRO A 293 -8.53 4.74 2.46
N HIS A 294 -8.67 3.42 2.25
CA HIS A 294 -8.56 2.43 3.32
C HIS A 294 -7.18 2.35 3.99
N LYS A 295 -6.14 2.97 3.40
CA LYS A 295 -4.80 3.13 4.01
C LYS A 295 -4.67 4.40 4.85
N PHE A 296 -5.65 5.28 4.83
CA PHE A 296 -5.75 6.43 5.73
C PHE A 296 -6.24 5.94 7.10
N VAL A 297 -5.82 6.61 8.17
CA VAL A 297 -6.36 6.35 9.51
C VAL A 297 -7.84 6.80 9.55
N GLY A 298 -8.72 5.96 10.07
CA GLY A 298 -10.19 6.05 9.92
C GLY A 298 -10.75 5.44 8.62
N GLY A 299 -9.90 4.99 7.71
CA GLY A 299 -10.26 4.60 6.33
C GLY A 299 -10.85 3.21 6.05
N PRO A 300 -10.79 2.17 6.92
CA PRO A 300 -11.44 0.89 6.60
C PRO A 300 -12.91 1.04 6.20
N GLN A 301 -13.35 0.31 5.17
CA GLN A 301 -14.67 0.47 4.51
C GLN A 301 -14.85 1.78 3.70
N THR A 302 -13.81 2.23 2.98
CA THR A 302 -13.90 3.22 1.89
C THR A 302 -13.80 2.55 0.52
N PRO A 303 -14.41 3.10 -0.54
CA PRO A 303 -14.16 2.65 -1.90
C PRO A 303 -12.72 2.97 -2.31
N GLY A 304 -12.26 2.38 -3.42
CA GLY A 304 -11.18 2.97 -4.21
C GLY A 304 -11.63 4.28 -4.84
N VAL A 305 -10.69 5.18 -5.10
CA VAL A 305 -11.00 6.46 -5.73
C VAL A 305 -10.08 6.65 -6.93
N LEU A 306 -10.68 7.00 -8.07
CA LEU A 306 -10.00 7.56 -9.24
C LEU A 306 -10.28 9.05 -9.23
N VAL A 307 -9.24 9.89 -9.30
CA VAL A 307 -9.39 11.28 -9.75
C VAL A 307 -8.77 11.36 -11.14
N VAL A 308 -9.51 11.89 -12.11
CA VAL A 308 -9.12 11.85 -13.53
C VAL A 308 -9.61 13.11 -14.24
N ARG A 309 -8.89 13.54 -15.27
CA ARG A 309 -9.39 14.59 -16.18
C ARG A 309 -10.68 14.14 -16.87
N ARG A 310 -11.67 15.03 -16.88
CA ARG A 310 -12.99 14.85 -17.50
C ARG A 310 -12.89 14.54 -18.99
N ASP A 311 -11.90 15.13 -19.69
CA ASP A 311 -11.72 14.94 -21.12
C ASP A 311 -11.18 13.55 -21.51
N LEU A 312 -10.78 12.71 -20.55
CA LEU A 312 -10.42 11.30 -20.81
C LEU A 312 -11.64 10.35 -20.78
N MET A 313 -12.79 10.78 -20.28
CA MET A 313 -14.01 9.96 -20.13
C MET A 313 -14.83 9.89 -21.42
N ARG A 314 -14.19 9.46 -22.52
CA ARG A 314 -14.74 9.47 -23.89
C ARG A 314 -15.55 8.21 -24.23
N ASN A 315 -15.49 7.18 -23.40
CA ASN A 315 -16.15 5.90 -23.62
C ASN A 315 -17.68 6.04 -23.71
N ARG A 316 -18.26 5.42 -24.75
CA ARG A 316 -19.70 5.49 -25.04
C ARG A 316 -20.53 4.57 -24.13
N VAL A 317 -19.99 3.41 -23.82
CA VAL A 317 -20.60 2.42 -22.92
C VAL A 317 -19.87 2.50 -21.58
N PRO A 318 -20.57 2.64 -20.45
CA PRO A 318 -19.92 2.72 -19.15
C PRO A 318 -19.13 1.44 -18.82
N THR A 319 -18.06 1.55 -18.03
CA THR A 319 -17.25 0.37 -17.69
C THR A 319 -18.01 -0.68 -16.88
N VAL A 320 -19.10 -0.27 -16.21
CA VAL A 320 -20.05 -1.15 -15.52
C VAL A 320 -21.48 -0.69 -15.84
N PRO A 321 -22.11 -1.20 -16.92
CA PRO A 321 -23.49 -0.88 -17.25
C PRO A 321 -24.49 -1.40 -16.20
N GLY A 322 -25.50 -0.60 -15.88
CA GLY A 322 -26.54 -1.02 -14.93
C GLY A 322 -27.57 0.06 -14.62
N GLY A 323 -28.42 -0.18 -13.62
CA GLY A 323 -29.33 0.85 -13.10
C GLY A 323 -28.55 2.10 -12.66
N GLY A 324 -29.10 3.29 -12.91
CA GLY A 324 -28.44 4.56 -12.62
C GLY A 324 -27.50 5.06 -13.73
N THR A 325 -26.96 4.22 -14.62
CA THR A 325 -26.10 4.69 -15.73
C THR A 325 -26.90 5.23 -16.92
N VAL A 326 -28.23 5.08 -16.91
CA VAL A 326 -29.14 5.21 -18.06
C VAL A 326 -30.12 6.36 -17.90
N ALA A 327 -30.31 7.12 -18.98
CA ALA A 327 -31.37 8.11 -19.11
C ALA A 327 -32.72 7.43 -19.46
N PHE A 328 -32.68 6.36 -20.25
CA PHE A 328 -33.86 5.60 -20.69
C PHE A 328 -33.48 4.17 -21.10
N VAL A 329 -34.40 3.22 -20.89
CA VAL A 329 -34.29 1.81 -21.30
C VAL A 329 -35.68 1.33 -21.72
N ASP A 330 -35.74 0.58 -22.82
CA ASP A 330 -36.95 -0.05 -23.35
C ASP A 330 -36.63 -1.52 -23.78
N PRO A 331 -37.60 -2.31 -24.27
CA PRO A 331 -37.37 -3.71 -24.62
C PRO A 331 -36.39 -3.97 -25.79
N VAL A 332 -36.00 -2.95 -26.55
CA VAL A 332 -35.10 -3.07 -27.72
C VAL A 332 -33.86 -2.18 -27.65
N GLY A 333 -33.83 -1.17 -26.78
CA GLY A 333 -32.76 -0.18 -26.73
C GLY A 333 -32.55 0.49 -25.36
N HIS A 334 -31.51 1.33 -25.30
CA HIS A 334 -31.19 2.14 -24.13
C HIS A 334 -30.38 3.39 -24.52
N ARG A 335 -30.45 4.43 -23.68
CA ARG A 335 -29.58 5.61 -23.72
C ARG A 335 -28.86 5.76 -22.37
N TYR A 336 -27.54 5.84 -22.40
CA TYR A 336 -26.73 6.18 -21.22
C TYR A 336 -26.82 7.69 -20.90
N LEU A 337 -26.50 8.05 -19.66
CA LEU A 337 -26.40 9.45 -19.23
C LEU A 337 -25.27 10.18 -19.96
N ASP A 338 -25.52 11.44 -20.31
CA ASP A 338 -24.54 12.26 -21.04
C ASP A 338 -23.40 12.73 -20.11
N ASP A 339 -23.69 13.04 -18.84
CA ASP A 339 -22.66 13.31 -17.83
C ASP A 339 -21.80 12.07 -17.56
N PRO A 340 -20.46 12.16 -17.68
CA PRO A 340 -19.58 11.01 -17.55
C PRO A 340 -19.45 10.48 -16.11
N VAL A 341 -19.69 11.28 -15.07
CA VAL A 341 -19.61 10.82 -13.67
C VAL A 341 -20.81 9.94 -13.34
N ALA A 342 -22.02 10.43 -13.63
CA ALA A 342 -23.25 9.67 -13.41
C ALA A 342 -23.35 8.44 -14.33
N ARG A 343 -22.83 8.51 -15.57
CA ARG A 343 -22.71 7.35 -16.46
C ARG A 343 -21.86 6.23 -15.86
N GLU A 344 -20.80 6.54 -15.11
CA GLU A 344 -19.81 5.57 -14.64
C GLU A 344 -20.05 4.98 -13.24
N GLU A 345 -20.96 5.55 -12.46
CA GLU A 345 -21.28 5.10 -11.10
C GLU A 345 -22.52 4.19 -11.04
N GLY A 346 -22.54 3.18 -11.91
CA GLY A 346 -23.64 2.24 -12.07
C GLY A 346 -23.95 1.35 -10.84
N GLY A 347 -25.24 1.07 -10.65
CA GLY A 347 -25.77 0.27 -9.55
C GLY A 347 -26.31 1.12 -8.39
N THR A 348 -26.38 0.55 -7.20
CA THR A 348 -26.48 1.35 -5.97
C THR A 348 -25.06 1.74 -5.56
N PRO A 349 -24.72 3.04 -5.47
CA PRO A 349 -23.36 3.44 -5.17
C PRO A 349 -22.95 3.05 -3.74
N ALA A 350 -21.64 3.03 -3.49
CA ALA A 350 -21.06 2.76 -2.17
C ALA A 350 -21.22 3.97 -1.22
N ILE A 351 -22.47 4.33 -0.89
CA ILE A 351 -22.86 5.62 -0.27
C ILE A 351 -22.08 5.92 1.02
N VAL A 352 -22.20 5.05 2.03
CA VAL A 352 -21.57 5.25 3.34
C VAL A 352 -20.05 5.22 3.23
N GLU A 353 -19.52 4.37 2.35
CA GLU A 353 -18.08 4.27 2.08
C GLU A 353 -17.54 5.54 1.40
N SER A 354 -18.31 6.14 0.49
CA SER A 354 -17.99 7.40 -0.19
C SER A 354 -17.92 8.56 0.81
N ILE A 355 -18.92 8.63 1.71
CA ILE A 355 -18.97 9.62 2.80
C ILE A 355 -17.75 9.45 3.73
N ARG A 356 -17.41 8.21 4.10
CA ARG A 356 -16.23 7.88 4.89
C ARG A 356 -14.93 8.32 4.19
N ALA A 357 -14.84 8.21 2.87
CA ALA A 357 -13.67 8.68 2.11
C ALA A 357 -13.49 10.21 2.25
N GLY A 358 -14.58 10.98 2.12
CA GLY A 358 -14.56 12.43 2.40
C GLY A 358 -14.07 12.76 3.81
N LEU A 359 -14.58 12.05 4.83
CA LEU A 359 -14.19 12.25 6.23
C LEU A 359 -12.68 12.03 6.48
N VAL A 360 -12.06 11.00 5.88
CA VAL A 360 -10.62 10.74 6.08
C VAL A 360 -9.71 11.69 5.29
N PHE A 361 -10.16 12.21 4.15
CA PHE A 361 -9.48 13.30 3.45
C PHE A 361 -9.56 14.61 4.24
N ALA A 362 -10.72 14.97 4.78
CA ALA A 362 -10.88 16.12 5.67
C ALA A 362 -10.03 15.99 6.96
N LEU A 363 -9.92 14.78 7.53
CA LEU A 363 -9.06 14.50 8.67
C LEU A 363 -7.57 14.71 8.33
N LYS A 364 -7.09 14.18 7.20
CA LYS A 364 -5.71 14.39 6.74
C LYS A 364 -5.41 15.87 6.52
N GLN A 365 -6.29 16.60 5.83
CA GLN A 365 -6.11 18.04 5.60
C GLN A 365 -6.15 18.84 6.91
N SER A 366 -6.91 18.39 7.92
CA SER A 366 -6.92 18.99 9.27
C SER A 366 -5.62 18.76 10.07
N VAL A 367 -4.79 17.78 9.70
CA VAL A 367 -3.44 17.57 10.26
C VAL A 367 -2.38 18.36 9.47
N GLY A 368 -2.50 18.39 8.14
CA GLY A 368 -1.56 19.02 7.23
C GLY A 368 -0.38 18.11 6.84
N ALA A 369 -0.08 18.03 5.55
CA ALA A 369 0.94 17.10 5.03
C ALA A 369 2.37 17.42 5.53
N ASP A 370 2.70 18.69 5.75
CA ASP A 370 4.02 19.09 6.27
C ASP A 370 4.25 18.58 7.71
N VAL A 371 3.19 18.59 8.53
CA VAL A 371 3.24 18.07 9.91
C VAL A 371 3.39 16.54 9.90
N ILE A 372 2.75 15.87 8.95
CA ILE A 372 2.93 14.43 8.72
C ILE A 372 4.39 14.16 8.33
N GLN A 373 4.89 14.78 7.26
CA GLN A 373 6.27 14.57 6.78
C GLN A 373 7.31 14.87 7.85
N ALA A 374 7.21 15.99 8.57
CA ALA A 374 8.16 16.35 9.63
C ALA A 374 8.18 15.33 10.79
N ARG A 375 7.02 14.74 11.12
CA ARG A 375 6.91 13.70 12.16
C ARG A 375 7.43 12.36 11.69
N GLU A 376 7.16 11.99 10.45
CA GLU A 376 7.58 10.72 9.87
C GLU A 376 9.08 10.68 9.57
N GLU A 377 9.67 11.78 9.11
CA GLU A 377 11.13 11.91 9.02
C GLU A 377 11.77 11.79 10.41
N ARG A 378 11.24 12.50 11.43
CA ARG A 378 11.74 12.38 12.82
C ARG A 378 11.71 10.93 13.33
N LEU A 379 10.68 10.16 12.98
CA LEU A 379 10.53 8.74 13.33
C LEU A 379 11.49 7.85 12.52
N TRP A 380 11.58 8.04 11.21
CA TRP A 380 12.48 7.31 10.32
C TRP A 380 13.95 7.54 10.71
N SER A 381 14.39 8.79 10.80
CA SER A 381 15.73 9.17 11.26
C SER A 381 16.08 8.59 12.64
N ARG A 382 15.09 8.39 13.52
CA ARG A 382 15.31 7.71 14.82
C ARG A 382 15.55 6.21 14.64
N ALA A 383 14.74 5.53 13.83
CA ALA A 383 14.87 4.11 13.54
C ALA A 383 16.19 3.80 12.81
N LEU A 384 16.51 4.57 11.77
CA LEU A 384 17.73 4.44 10.97
C LEU A 384 18.98 4.53 11.84
N ARG A 385 19.09 5.55 12.72
CA ARG A 385 20.23 5.70 13.64
C ARG A 385 20.45 4.49 14.55
N ARG A 386 19.38 3.79 14.97
CA ARG A 386 19.51 2.57 15.78
C ARG A 386 19.88 1.37 14.93
N TRP A 387 19.21 1.18 13.79
CA TRP A 387 19.37 -0.03 12.98
C TRP A 387 20.65 -0.05 12.15
N SER A 388 21.15 1.08 11.66
CA SER A 388 22.47 1.15 11.00
C SER A 388 23.64 0.79 11.92
N ALA A 389 23.46 0.86 13.24
CA ALA A 389 24.44 0.40 14.23
C ALA A 389 24.35 -1.12 14.53
N ASN A 390 23.50 -1.87 13.83
CA ASN A 390 23.31 -3.31 14.02
C ASN A 390 23.56 -4.07 12.70
N PRO A 391 24.70 -4.77 12.54
CA PRO A 391 25.03 -5.49 11.30
C PRO A 391 24.13 -6.71 11.03
N GLY A 392 23.25 -7.08 11.97
CA GLY A 392 22.20 -8.07 11.80
C GLY A 392 20.92 -7.53 11.13
N ILE A 393 20.82 -6.22 10.85
CA ILE A 393 19.69 -5.62 10.13
C ILE A 393 20.15 -5.16 8.76
N VAL A 394 19.44 -5.61 7.72
CA VAL A 394 19.57 -5.10 6.35
C VAL A 394 18.28 -4.35 6.02
N VAL A 395 18.34 -3.03 5.94
CA VAL A 395 17.24 -2.21 5.40
C VAL A 395 17.25 -2.33 3.88
N LEU A 396 16.08 -2.59 3.28
CA LEU A 396 15.95 -2.66 1.82
C LEU A 396 15.72 -1.28 1.20
N GLY A 397 16.27 -1.09 0.00
CA GLY A 397 16.32 0.20 -0.70
C GLY A 397 17.31 1.17 -0.07
N ASN A 398 17.47 2.33 -0.70
CA ASN A 398 18.34 3.39 -0.21
C ASN A 398 17.80 3.97 1.12
N PRO A 399 18.57 3.93 2.23
CA PRO A 399 18.13 4.47 3.51
C PRO A 399 18.21 6.01 3.57
N ARG A 400 18.90 6.66 2.61
CA ARG A 400 19.08 8.13 2.56
C ARG A 400 18.13 8.85 1.62
N ALA A 401 17.51 8.15 0.68
CA ALA A 401 16.51 8.73 -0.22
C ALA A 401 15.30 9.28 0.56
N ARG A 402 14.68 10.36 0.05
CA ARG A 402 13.45 10.93 0.62
C ARG A 402 12.35 9.87 0.58
N ARG A 403 11.75 9.56 1.72
CA ARG A 403 10.86 8.40 1.86
C ARG A 403 9.76 8.59 2.89
N LEU A 404 8.69 7.83 2.68
CA LEU A 404 7.72 7.47 3.71
C LEU A 404 8.37 6.55 4.76
N PRO A 405 7.84 6.48 6.00
CA PRO A 405 8.36 5.65 7.09
C PRO A 405 7.96 4.17 6.93
N ILE A 406 7.85 3.71 5.68
CA ILE A 406 7.59 2.32 5.28
C ILE A 406 8.96 1.64 5.22
N VAL A 407 9.21 0.67 6.11
CA VAL A 407 10.52 0.03 6.21
C VAL A 407 10.41 -1.47 6.06
N SER A 408 11.01 -1.97 4.99
CA SER A 408 11.26 -3.39 4.77
C SER A 408 12.67 -3.75 5.21
N VAL A 409 12.80 -4.78 6.06
CA VAL A 409 14.07 -5.27 6.59
C VAL A 409 14.23 -6.78 6.41
N GLN A 410 15.47 -7.21 6.21
CA GLN A 410 15.89 -8.59 6.41
C GLN A 410 16.77 -8.69 7.66
N ILE A 411 16.63 -9.80 8.39
CA ILE A 411 17.41 -10.07 9.59
C ILE A 411 18.50 -11.09 9.26
N ARG A 412 19.77 -10.68 9.37
CA ARG A 412 20.95 -11.47 9.01
C ARG A 412 21.59 -12.12 10.23
N HIS A 413 21.93 -13.40 10.11
CA HIS A 413 22.67 -14.15 11.12
C HIS A 413 23.76 -14.99 10.43
N GLY A 414 25.02 -14.55 10.58
CA GLY A 414 26.14 -15.09 9.80
C GLY A 414 25.96 -14.82 8.30
N SER A 415 26.12 -15.85 7.47
CA SER A 415 25.92 -15.80 6.02
C SER A 415 24.48 -16.05 5.56
N ARG A 416 23.51 -16.16 6.48
CA ARG A 416 22.11 -16.47 6.18
C ARG A 416 21.16 -15.40 6.73
N HIS A 417 19.94 -15.36 6.20
CA HIS A 417 18.85 -14.56 6.73
C HIS A 417 17.84 -15.42 7.50
N LEU A 418 17.22 -14.85 8.54
CA LEU A 418 16.04 -15.44 9.16
C LEU A 418 14.85 -15.32 8.20
N HIS A 419 13.99 -16.34 8.18
CA HIS A 419 12.79 -16.33 7.36
C HIS A 419 11.87 -15.18 7.78
N HIS A 420 11.33 -14.42 6.84
CA HIS A 420 10.57 -13.21 7.14
C HIS A 420 9.32 -13.47 8.00
N ASN A 421 8.65 -14.62 7.83
CA ASN A 421 7.50 -15.00 8.67
C ASN A 421 7.92 -15.46 10.06
N PHE A 422 9.16 -15.94 10.26
CA PHE A 422 9.71 -16.19 11.60
C PHE A 422 9.93 -14.87 12.36
N VAL A 423 10.51 -13.88 11.69
CA VAL A 423 10.71 -12.53 12.26
C VAL A 423 9.36 -11.87 12.61
N VAL A 424 8.34 -12.01 11.76
CA VAL A 424 6.96 -11.57 12.06
C VAL A 424 6.38 -12.31 13.27
N ALA A 425 6.53 -13.64 13.33
CA ALA A 425 6.03 -14.43 14.46
C ALA A 425 6.71 -14.03 15.80
N LEU A 426 8.02 -13.79 15.80
CA LEU A 426 8.74 -13.25 16.96
C LEU A 426 8.25 -11.86 17.36
N LEU A 427 8.02 -10.96 16.39
CA LEU A 427 7.50 -9.61 16.66
C LEU A 427 6.09 -9.65 17.29
N ASN A 428 5.23 -10.55 16.83
CA ASN A 428 3.93 -10.80 17.42
C ASN A 428 4.04 -11.39 18.83
N ASP A 429 4.69 -12.54 18.98
CA ASP A 429 4.61 -13.39 20.18
C ASP A 429 5.38 -12.82 21.38
N LEU A 430 6.45 -12.07 21.13
CA LEU A 430 7.28 -11.45 22.18
C LEU A 430 6.87 -10.01 22.51
N PHE A 431 6.31 -9.26 21.56
CA PHE A 431 6.13 -7.80 21.68
C PHE A 431 4.72 -7.29 21.29
N GLY A 432 3.83 -8.15 20.78
CA GLY A 432 2.50 -7.77 20.27
C GLY A 432 2.52 -6.99 18.95
N ILE A 433 3.68 -6.91 18.28
CA ILE A 433 3.89 -6.05 17.11
C ILE A 433 3.34 -6.73 15.86
N GLN A 434 2.35 -6.09 15.24
CA GLN A 434 1.69 -6.56 14.03
C GLN A 434 2.46 -6.05 12.80
N ALA A 435 3.47 -6.82 12.39
CA ALA A 435 4.28 -6.61 11.19
C ALA A 435 3.80 -7.50 10.03
N ARG A 436 4.27 -7.23 8.80
CA ARG A 436 3.94 -8.01 7.59
C ARG A 436 5.15 -8.75 7.03
N GLY A 437 4.93 -9.94 6.48
CA GLY A 437 5.95 -10.75 5.81
C GLY A 437 5.76 -10.83 4.28
N GLY A 438 6.86 -11.09 3.57
CA GLY A 438 6.87 -11.46 2.15
C GLY A 438 7.01 -10.29 1.17
N CYS A 439 7.01 -10.56 -0.13
CA CYS A 439 7.27 -9.59 -1.21
C CYS A 439 6.24 -8.45 -1.38
N SER A 440 5.31 -8.25 -0.43
CA SER A 440 4.42 -7.08 -0.33
C SER A 440 3.66 -6.68 -1.62
N CYS A 441 3.37 -7.66 -2.48
CA CYS A 441 2.75 -7.47 -3.81
C CYS A 441 3.53 -6.53 -4.76
N ALA A 442 4.87 -6.55 -4.67
CA ALA A 442 5.79 -5.88 -5.60
C ALA A 442 6.87 -6.89 -6.07
N GLY A 443 6.42 -7.96 -6.74
CA GLY A 443 7.23 -9.13 -7.09
C GLY A 443 8.52 -8.82 -7.86
N PRO A 444 8.47 -8.08 -8.99
CA PRO A 444 9.66 -7.73 -9.78
C PRO A 444 10.65 -6.83 -9.02
N TYR A 445 10.15 -5.91 -8.19
CA TYR A 445 11.02 -5.10 -7.32
C TYR A 445 11.68 -5.95 -6.22
N GLY A 446 10.93 -6.90 -5.66
CA GLY A 446 11.46 -7.88 -4.73
C GLY A 446 12.55 -8.79 -5.31
N HIS A 447 12.54 -9.05 -6.62
CA HIS A 447 13.65 -9.75 -7.28
C HIS A 447 14.91 -8.88 -7.33
N ARG A 448 14.78 -7.61 -7.76
CA ARG A 448 15.89 -6.63 -7.76
C ARG A 448 16.48 -6.42 -6.37
N LEU A 449 15.64 -6.15 -5.36
CA LEU A 449 16.07 -5.89 -3.97
C LEU A 449 16.76 -7.07 -3.29
N LEU A 450 16.55 -8.30 -3.77
CA LEU A 450 17.05 -9.52 -3.16
C LEU A 450 18.09 -10.26 -4.02
N GLY A 451 18.51 -9.67 -5.15
CA GLY A 451 19.51 -10.26 -6.05
C GLY A 451 19.04 -11.55 -6.75
N ILE A 452 17.73 -11.68 -7.02
CA ILE A 452 17.14 -12.89 -7.61
C ILE A 452 17.13 -12.76 -9.13
N ASP A 453 18.02 -13.50 -9.78
CA ASP A 453 18.08 -13.64 -11.24
C ASP A 453 16.91 -14.48 -11.82
N GLU A 454 16.90 -14.65 -13.15
CA GLU A 454 15.83 -15.37 -13.84
C GLU A 454 15.84 -16.88 -13.53
N GLU A 455 17.00 -17.50 -13.28
CA GLU A 455 17.12 -18.93 -12.99
C GLU A 455 16.51 -19.24 -11.60
N HIS A 456 16.91 -18.47 -10.59
CA HIS A 456 16.33 -18.54 -9.26
C HIS A 456 14.83 -18.18 -9.26
N SER A 457 14.41 -17.20 -10.06
CA SER A 457 12.98 -16.88 -10.26
C SER A 457 12.19 -18.06 -10.83
N ARG A 458 12.76 -18.78 -11.81
CA ARG A 458 12.14 -19.96 -12.43
C ARG A 458 12.06 -21.12 -11.44
N ALA A 459 13.15 -21.40 -10.71
CA ALA A 459 13.19 -22.42 -9.66
C ALA A 459 12.17 -22.14 -8.53
N PHE A 460 12.04 -20.88 -8.07
CA PHE A 460 11.00 -20.52 -7.11
C PHE A 460 9.60 -20.79 -7.66
N ARG A 461 9.33 -20.43 -8.92
CA ARG A 461 8.03 -20.62 -9.58
C ARG A 461 7.62 -22.09 -9.65
N GLU A 462 8.56 -22.98 -9.97
CA GLU A 462 8.34 -24.43 -10.01
C GLU A 462 7.98 -24.99 -8.63
N GLN A 463 8.73 -24.63 -7.58
CA GLN A 463 8.45 -25.09 -6.22
C GLN A 463 7.13 -24.53 -5.67
N ILE A 464 6.78 -23.28 -6.01
CA ILE A 464 5.49 -22.66 -5.67
C ILE A 464 4.34 -23.39 -6.39
N ALA A 465 4.51 -23.75 -7.67
CA ALA A 465 3.50 -24.52 -8.42
C ALA A 465 3.27 -25.93 -7.84
N LEU A 466 4.30 -26.54 -7.23
CA LEU A 466 4.20 -27.78 -6.46
C LEU A 466 3.60 -27.58 -5.04
N GLY A 467 3.24 -26.34 -4.66
CA GLY A 467 2.62 -25.99 -3.39
C GLY A 467 3.59 -25.83 -2.22
N TRP A 468 4.83 -25.38 -2.47
CA TRP A 468 5.83 -25.09 -1.42
C TRP A 468 5.93 -23.58 -1.14
N GLU A 469 4.85 -22.98 -0.63
CA GLU A 469 4.76 -21.54 -0.34
C GLU A 469 5.92 -21.02 0.53
N GLY A 470 6.47 -21.86 1.42
CA GLY A 470 7.57 -21.49 2.31
C GLY A 470 8.90 -21.17 1.65
N ILE A 471 9.06 -21.44 0.35
CA ILE A 471 10.24 -21.02 -0.41
C ILE A 471 10.16 -19.56 -0.88
N LYS A 472 8.99 -18.91 -0.79
CA LYS A 472 8.79 -17.56 -1.33
C LYS A 472 9.79 -16.57 -0.69
N PRO A 473 10.51 -15.77 -1.49
CA PRO A 473 11.43 -14.76 -0.97
C PRO A 473 10.67 -13.62 -0.27
N GLY A 474 11.39 -12.77 0.44
CA GLY A 474 10.81 -11.57 1.05
C GLY A 474 11.55 -11.03 2.26
N TRP A 475 10.86 -10.14 2.96
CA TRP A 475 11.33 -9.32 4.07
C TRP A 475 10.23 -9.16 5.12
N THR A 476 10.59 -8.62 6.27
CA THR A 476 9.61 -8.13 7.25
C THR A 476 9.41 -6.64 7.04
N ARG A 477 8.16 -6.20 6.86
CA ARG A 477 7.78 -4.80 6.71
C ARG A 477 7.08 -4.29 7.96
N ILE A 478 7.50 -3.11 8.42
CA ILE A 478 6.82 -2.30 9.42
C ILE A 478 6.70 -0.83 8.96
N SER A 479 5.87 -0.07 9.64
CA SER A 479 5.57 1.33 9.33
C SER A 479 5.33 2.15 10.60
N PHE A 480 5.76 3.41 10.59
CA PHE A 480 5.58 4.34 11.72
C PHE A 480 4.59 5.45 11.32
N GLY A 481 3.33 5.36 11.73
CA GLY A 481 2.35 6.41 11.43
C GLY A 481 2.63 7.70 12.21
N TYR A 482 2.56 8.86 11.56
CA TYR A 482 2.84 10.20 12.11
C TYR A 482 2.26 10.53 13.51
N PHE A 483 1.15 9.89 13.91
CA PHE A 483 0.47 10.11 15.19
C PHE A 483 0.97 9.24 16.35
N VAL A 484 1.82 8.22 16.12
CA VAL A 484 2.35 7.37 17.22
C VAL A 484 3.15 8.19 18.23
N SER A 485 3.19 7.72 19.48
CA SER A 485 4.04 8.32 20.51
C SER A 485 5.49 7.84 20.38
N ASP A 486 6.43 8.64 20.87
CA ASP A 486 7.86 8.30 20.89
C ASP A 486 8.13 6.98 21.65
N LEU A 487 7.30 6.66 22.65
CA LEU A 487 7.35 5.39 23.40
C LEU A 487 6.94 4.17 22.55
N VAL A 488 5.91 4.30 21.71
CA VAL A 488 5.51 3.25 20.75
C VAL A 488 6.56 3.12 19.65
N ALA A 489 7.13 4.22 19.18
CA ALA A 489 8.22 4.22 18.21
C ALA A 489 9.47 3.50 18.76
N ASP A 490 9.86 3.78 20.01
CA ASP A 490 10.96 3.08 20.67
C ASP A 490 10.68 1.57 20.86
N HIS A 491 9.47 1.18 21.26
CA HIS A 491 9.07 -0.23 21.35
C HIS A 491 9.22 -0.96 20.01
N LEU A 492 8.82 -0.35 18.90
CA LEU A 492 9.01 -0.89 17.54
C LEU A 492 10.50 -0.99 17.16
N ILE A 493 11.28 0.05 17.44
CA ILE A 493 12.70 0.14 17.07
C ILE A 493 13.55 -0.87 17.84
N ASP A 494 13.39 -0.93 19.17
CA ASP A 494 14.16 -1.83 20.04
C ASP A 494 13.71 -3.29 19.90
N ALA A 495 12.44 -3.59 19.60
CA ALA A 495 12.00 -4.95 19.33
C ALA A 495 12.67 -5.53 18.07
N VAL A 496 12.73 -4.77 16.97
CA VAL A 496 13.45 -5.19 15.74
C VAL A 496 14.94 -5.36 16.01
N ASP A 497 15.55 -4.45 16.76
CA ASP A 497 16.96 -4.54 17.15
C ASP A 497 17.26 -5.77 18.05
N LEU A 498 16.34 -6.12 18.95
CA LEU A 498 16.47 -7.28 19.83
C LEU A 498 16.25 -8.60 19.08
N VAL A 499 15.27 -8.66 18.16
CA VAL A 499 15.07 -9.80 17.25
C VAL A 499 16.28 -9.99 16.34
N ALA A 500 16.90 -8.91 15.85
CA ALA A 500 18.13 -8.97 15.06
C ALA A 500 19.31 -9.57 15.85
N ARG A 501 19.48 -9.19 17.12
CA ARG A 501 20.57 -9.68 17.98
C ARG A 501 20.34 -11.13 18.44
N LEU A 502 19.12 -11.49 18.83
CA LEU A 502 18.84 -12.71 19.61
C LEU A 502 17.77 -13.64 19.02
N GLY A 503 16.97 -13.21 18.05
CA GLY A 503 15.81 -13.96 17.54
C GLY A 503 16.16 -15.36 17.00
N HIS A 504 17.34 -15.53 16.43
CA HIS A 504 17.87 -16.83 15.99
C HIS A 504 17.90 -17.90 17.11
N ARG A 505 18.00 -17.49 18.39
CA ARG A 505 18.05 -18.42 19.53
C ARG A 505 16.71 -19.06 19.85
N LEU A 506 15.61 -18.48 19.35
CA LEU A 506 14.25 -18.96 19.57
C LEU A 506 13.78 -19.86 18.43
N LEU A 507 14.60 -20.17 17.42
CA LEU A 507 14.28 -21.17 16.40
C LEU A 507 13.81 -22.53 16.97
N PRO A 508 14.35 -23.06 18.10
CA PRO A 508 13.86 -24.29 18.71
C PRO A 508 12.48 -24.21 19.37
N ASP A 509 11.94 -23.00 19.59
CA ASP A 509 10.60 -22.81 20.15
C ASP A 509 9.50 -22.87 19.07
N TYR A 510 9.86 -22.92 17.78
CA TYR A 510 8.94 -22.79 16.65
C TYR A 510 9.04 -23.93 15.64
N ARG A 511 7.86 -24.35 15.13
CA ARG A 511 7.73 -25.19 13.94
C ARG A 511 7.52 -24.32 12.70
N PHE A 512 8.30 -24.60 11.65
CA PHE A 512 8.04 -24.13 10.30
C PHE A 512 7.10 -25.09 9.56
N ASP A 513 6.20 -24.54 8.74
CA ASP A 513 5.45 -25.29 7.74
C ASP A 513 5.83 -24.80 6.33
N ALA A 514 6.52 -25.65 5.57
CA ALA A 514 6.94 -25.34 4.21
C ALA A 514 5.77 -25.26 3.20
N ARG A 515 4.59 -25.80 3.52
CA ARG A 515 3.39 -25.74 2.66
C ARG A 515 2.67 -24.40 2.73
N SER A 516 2.73 -23.69 3.85
CA SER A 516 2.14 -22.35 4.02
C SER A 516 3.16 -21.22 4.22
N GLY A 517 4.43 -21.56 4.43
CA GLY A 517 5.50 -20.61 4.79
C GLY A 517 5.36 -20.00 6.18
N LEU A 518 4.45 -20.51 7.02
CA LEU A 518 4.18 -19.99 8.35
C LEU A 518 5.12 -20.60 9.40
N TRP A 519 5.43 -19.80 10.41
CA TRP A 519 6.11 -20.23 11.63
C TRP A 519 5.11 -20.17 12.79
N ARG A 520 5.07 -21.21 13.63
CA ARG A 520 4.17 -21.28 14.78
C ARG A 520 4.93 -21.79 16.00
N HIS A 521 4.81 -21.09 17.12
CA HIS A 521 5.39 -21.52 18.40
C HIS A 521 4.81 -22.87 18.83
N HIS A 522 5.60 -23.75 19.46
CA HIS A 522 5.19 -25.12 19.81
C HIS A 522 4.00 -25.20 20.77
N ARG A 523 3.77 -24.17 21.59
CA ARG A 523 2.58 -24.04 22.47
C ARG A 523 1.32 -23.54 21.75
N GLY A 524 1.40 -23.20 20.47
CA GLY A 524 0.32 -22.58 19.71
C GLY A 524 0.05 -21.11 20.06
N THR A 525 -1.00 -20.58 19.45
CA THR A 525 -1.61 -19.27 19.74
C THR A 525 -3.02 -19.49 20.30
N GLY A 526 -3.61 -18.47 20.93
CA GLY A 526 -5.01 -18.52 21.36
C GLY A 526 -6.01 -18.75 20.20
N PRO A 527 -7.25 -19.17 20.49
CA PRO A 527 -8.30 -19.36 19.49
C PRO A 527 -8.66 -18.04 18.79
N SER A 528 -8.99 -18.11 17.50
CA SER A 528 -9.44 -16.95 16.71
C SER A 528 -10.96 -16.95 16.55
N LEU A 529 -11.58 -15.80 16.83
CA LEU A 529 -13.02 -15.59 16.72
C LEU A 529 -13.54 -15.84 15.30
N ARG A 530 -14.68 -16.51 15.17
CA ARG A 530 -15.33 -16.88 13.91
C ARG A 530 -16.59 -16.05 13.66
N LEU A 531 -16.94 -15.85 12.39
CA LEU A 531 -18.17 -15.14 12.00
C LEU A 531 -19.45 -15.80 12.58
N ALA A 532 -19.47 -17.13 12.68
CA ALA A 532 -20.57 -17.88 13.28
C ALA A 532 -20.68 -17.71 14.81
N GLU A 533 -19.62 -17.28 15.49
CA GLU A 533 -19.62 -16.95 16.92
C GLU A 533 -20.14 -15.52 17.13
N LEU A 534 -19.74 -14.58 16.26
CA LEU A 534 -20.31 -13.23 16.22
C LEU A 534 -21.82 -13.24 15.93
N ALA A 535 -22.32 -14.15 15.09
CA ALA A 535 -23.75 -14.26 14.79
C ALA A 535 -24.62 -14.65 16.01
N ARG A 536 -24.06 -15.32 17.02
CA ARG A 536 -24.77 -15.71 18.26
C ARG A 536 -25.02 -14.53 19.21
N LEU A 537 -24.26 -13.45 19.07
CA LEU A 537 -24.53 -12.20 19.80
C LEU A 537 -25.92 -11.63 19.50
N PHE A 538 -26.54 -12.01 18.37
CA PHE A 538 -27.88 -11.57 17.99
C PHE A 538 -29.01 -12.43 18.60
N THR A 539 -28.73 -13.67 18.98
CA THR A 539 -29.73 -14.60 19.57
C THR A 539 -29.74 -14.55 21.09
N GLY A 540 -28.73 -13.94 21.73
CA GLY A 540 -28.61 -13.83 23.19
C GLY A 540 -27.92 -15.03 23.85
N ASP A 541 -27.47 -16.00 23.07
CA ASP A 541 -26.60 -17.08 23.52
C ASP A 541 -25.22 -16.55 23.98
N ASP A 542 -24.50 -17.34 24.78
CA ASP A 542 -23.20 -17.03 25.42
C ASP A 542 -22.34 -16.02 24.62
N GLN A 543 -22.19 -14.81 25.17
CA GLN A 543 -21.34 -13.80 24.55
C GLN A 543 -19.88 -14.28 24.55
N PRO A 544 -19.20 -14.36 23.38
CA PRO A 544 -17.77 -14.63 23.34
C PRO A 544 -17.03 -13.62 24.23
N ALA A 545 -16.22 -14.14 25.15
CA ALA A 545 -15.56 -13.33 26.17
C ALA A 545 -14.78 -12.16 25.54
N LEU A 546 -15.09 -10.94 25.97
CA LEU A 546 -14.48 -9.73 25.44
C LEU A 546 -12.94 -9.81 25.57
N PRO A 547 -12.18 -9.37 24.55
CA PRO A 547 -10.73 -9.37 24.60
C PRO A 547 -10.22 -8.56 25.80
N ARG A 548 -9.13 -9.05 26.40
CA ARG A 548 -8.51 -8.39 27.55
C ARG A 548 -7.94 -7.05 27.12
N ARG A 549 -8.25 -6.00 27.85
CA ARG A 549 -7.67 -4.66 27.65
C ARG A 549 -6.66 -4.33 28.74
N TRP A 550 -5.58 -3.68 28.35
CA TRP A 550 -4.71 -2.93 29.27
C TRP A 550 -5.05 -1.44 29.18
N ALA A 551 -4.74 -0.69 30.24
CA ALA A 551 -4.84 0.76 30.20
C ALA A 551 -3.98 1.35 29.07
N ALA A 552 -4.34 2.56 28.60
CA ALA A 552 -3.55 3.30 27.64
C ALA A 552 -2.12 3.54 28.17
N TRP A 553 -1.13 3.59 27.28
CA TRP A 553 0.24 3.95 27.66
C TRP A 553 0.23 5.33 28.34
N PRO A 554 0.79 5.49 29.56
CA PRO A 554 0.85 6.79 30.21
C PRO A 554 1.69 7.76 29.36
N ALA A 555 1.09 8.86 28.93
CA ALA A 555 1.68 9.82 27.98
C ALA A 555 2.98 10.48 28.47
N THR A 556 3.29 10.36 29.77
CA THR A 556 4.41 11.04 30.46
C THR A 556 5.25 10.06 31.29
N CYS A 557 5.86 9.06 30.64
CA CYS A 557 6.98 8.34 31.25
C CYS A 557 8.25 9.20 31.21
N THR A 558 8.33 10.21 32.09
CA THR A 558 9.48 11.10 32.19
C THR A 558 10.74 10.33 32.57
N ARG A 559 11.86 10.58 31.87
CA ARG A 559 13.16 9.92 32.09
C ARG A 559 13.66 10.11 33.53
N HIS A 560 13.28 9.21 34.42
CA HIS A 560 13.87 9.08 35.74
C HIS A 560 15.15 8.24 35.64
N GLY A 561 16.23 8.90 35.22
CA GLY A 561 17.58 8.33 35.29
C GLY A 561 17.98 8.11 36.75
N ARG A 562 17.85 6.87 37.24
CA ARG A 562 18.44 6.44 38.52
C ARG A 562 19.34 5.24 38.27
N SER A 563 20.60 5.36 38.70
CA SER A 563 21.57 4.29 38.66
C SER A 563 21.22 3.19 39.67
N TRP A 564 21.50 1.93 39.34
CA TRP A 564 21.30 0.81 40.25
C TRP A 564 22.32 0.87 41.40
N ARG A 565 21.86 1.24 42.60
CA ARG A 565 22.56 1.07 43.88
C ARG A 565 21.55 0.84 45.01
N GLY A 566 21.98 0.09 46.04
CA GLY A 566 21.39 0.13 47.37
C GLY A 566 20.17 -0.78 47.60
N VAL A 567 20.33 -1.76 48.49
CA VAL A 567 19.21 -2.49 49.11
C VAL A 567 18.60 -1.61 50.20
N GLY A 568 17.26 -1.62 50.31
CA GLY A 568 16.52 -1.05 51.44
C GLY A 568 15.19 -1.79 51.61
N THR A 569 14.83 -2.16 52.84
CA THR A 569 13.71 -3.08 53.13
C THR A 569 12.61 -2.42 53.97
N THR A 570 11.39 -2.41 53.45
CA THR A 570 10.13 -2.38 54.23
C THR A 570 9.00 -2.98 53.40
N SER A 571 7.88 -3.35 54.02
CA SER A 571 6.89 -4.28 53.46
C SER A 571 5.45 -3.75 53.43
N THR A 572 4.78 -3.91 52.28
CA THR A 572 3.32 -4.00 52.15
C THR A 572 2.96 -5.06 51.10
N ARG A 573 1.76 -5.65 51.19
CA ARG A 573 1.35 -6.79 50.35
C ARG A 573 0.77 -6.33 48.99
N GLY A 574 1.03 -7.09 47.94
CA GLY A 574 0.46 -6.91 46.60
C GLY A 574 0.35 -8.25 45.83
N PRO A 575 -0.36 -8.29 44.69
CA PRO A 575 -0.65 -9.52 43.93
C PRO A 575 0.59 -10.19 43.32
N PRO A 576 0.52 -11.48 42.95
CA PRO A 576 1.70 -12.32 42.74
C PRO A 576 2.52 -11.94 41.50
N ALA A 577 3.76 -11.52 41.72
CA ALA A 577 4.72 -11.23 40.66
C ALA A 577 5.33 -12.52 40.07
N CYS A 578 5.23 -12.70 38.76
CA CYS A 578 5.97 -13.73 38.04
C CYS A 578 7.49 -13.50 38.17
N ARG A 579 8.20 -14.40 38.86
CA ARG A 579 9.66 -14.36 38.95
C ARG A 579 10.31 -14.90 37.66
N PRO A 580 11.22 -14.16 37.01
CA PRO A 580 11.99 -14.70 35.88
C PRO A 580 13.03 -15.71 36.40
N ALA A 581 12.88 -16.97 36.00
CA ALA A 581 13.77 -18.06 36.42
C ALA A 581 15.10 -18.08 35.62
N TRP A 582 15.99 -17.13 35.90
CA TRP A 582 17.33 -17.06 35.30
C TRP A 582 18.43 -16.90 36.36
N ARG A 583 18.90 -18.02 36.95
CA ARG A 583 20.21 -18.14 37.62
C ARG A 583 20.56 -19.62 37.87
N ARG A 584 21.87 -19.90 37.93
CA ARG A 584 22.53 -21.20 38.15
C ARG A 584 22.41 -22.22 37.00
N CYS A 585 23.41 -22.21 36.12
CA CYS A 585 24.14 -23.42 35.77
C CYS A 585 25.56 -23.03 35.34
N ALA A 586 26.53 -23.23 36.23
CA ALA A 586 27.95 -23.00 35.97
C ALA A 586 28.76 -23.98 36.83
N GLY A 587 29.68 -24.71 36.20
CA GLY A 587 30.65 -25.57 36.89
C GLY A 587 30.19 -27.01 37.20
N SER A 588 30.44 -27.93 36.27
CA SER A 588 31.13 -29.20 36.57
C SER A 588 31.76 -29.77 35.28
N THR A 589 32.83 -30.57 35.42
CA THR A 589 33.69 -31.03 34.32
C THR A 589 33.78 -32.55 34.25
N SER A 590 34.10 -33.09 33.05
CA SER A 590 34.32 -34.51 32.72
C SER A 590 33.06 -35.40 32.84
N ARG A 591 32.72 -36.27 31.88
CA ARG A 591 33.53 -37.38 31.33
C ARG A 591 33.11 -37.71 29.89
N ARG A 592 34.04 -38.28 29.09
CA ARG A 592 33.69 -39.07 27.88
C ARG A 592 33.23 -40.48 28.30
N PRO A 593 32.47 -41.17 27.45
CA PRO A 593 33.09 -42.31 26.77
C PRO A 593 32.88 -42.26 25.24
N ALA A 594 33.70 -43.02 24.51
CA ALA A 594 33.58 -43.22 23.06
C ALA A 594 33.24 -44.68 22.76
N TRP A 595 32.35 -44.94 21.81
CA TRP A 595 32.12 -46.28 21.25
C TRP A 595 31.64 -46.24 19.78
N LEU A 596 32.52 -46.70 18.89
CA LEU A 596 32.38 -47.12 17.49
C LEU A 596 33.71 -47.87 17.17
N PRO A 597 33.82 -48.75 16.14
CA PRO A 597 32.86 -49.08 15.06
C PRO A 597 32.66 -50.59 14.82
N ARG A 598 31.83 -50.96 13.83
CA ARG A 598 31.99 -52.04 12.81
C ARG A 598 30.67 -52.22 12.03
N THR A 599 30.52 -51.74 10.79
CA THR A 599 30.94 -52.34 9.48
C THR A 599 30.34 -53.70 9.12
N ARG A 600 29.54 -53.75 8.04
CA ARG A 600 29.55 -54.84 7.03
C ARG A 600 28.92 -54.39 5.69
N ARG A 601 29.56 -54.78 4.58
CA ARG A 601 29.07 -54.80 3.18
C ARG A 601 29.17 -56.25 2.69
N PRO A 602 28.39 -56.66 1.68
CA PRO A 602 28.96 -57.08 0.37
C PRO A 602 28.72 -55.99 -0.71
N ARG A 603 29.55 -55.81 -1.77
CA ARG A 603 29.73 -56.59 -3.02
C ARG A 603 28.39 -56.88 -3.73
N ALA A 604 28.04 -56.37 -4.92
CA ALA A 604 28.75 -55.89 -6.14
C ALA A 604 29.12 -57.01 -7.14
N GLU A 605 29.25 -56.62 -8.43
CA GLU A 605 29.38 -57.43 -9.68
C GLU A 605 28.05 -57.83 -10.38
N GLN A 606 27.92 -57.95 -11.72
CA GLN A 606 28.66 -57.41 -12.87
C GLN A 606 27.77 -57.49 -14.16
N GLY A 607 27.89 -56.53 -15.10
CA GLY A 607 27.29 -56.59 -16.46
C GLY A 607 25.75 -56.41 -16.59
N GLY A 608 25.16 -56.16 -17.76
CA GLY A 608 25.77 -55.74 -19.04
C GLY A 608 24.85 -55.85 -20.29
N ARG A 609 24.66 -54.73 -21.02
CA ARG A 609 23.98 -54.58 -22.34
C ARG A 609 22.46 -54.86 -22.41
N GLY A 610 21.76 -54.18 -23.33
CA GLY A 610 20.39 -54.50 -23.75
C GLY A 610 19.48 -53.29 -24.04
N TRP A 611 19.26 -52.96 -25.32
CA TRP A 611 18.06 -52.22 -25.79
C TRP A 611 16.93 -53.23 -26.09
N PRO A 612 15.65 -52.81 -26.08
CA PRO A 612 15.00 -52.60 -27.40
C PRO A 612 14.04 -51.40 -27.49
N ARG A 613 13.63 -51.09 -28.74
CA ARG A 613 12.50 -50.23 -29.12
C ARG A 613 11.23 -51.08 -29.37
N PHE A 614 10.15 -50.46 -29.90
CA PHE A 614 8.96 -51.06 -30.56
C PHE A 614 7.87 -51.62 -29.62
N CYS A 615 6.55 -51.53 -29.90
CA CYS A 615 5.83 -50.66 -30.85
C CYS A 615 4.33 -50.46 -30.49
N THR A 616 3.62 -49.84 -31.45
CA THR A 616 2.18 -49.51 -31.64
C THR A 616 1.10 -50.53 -31.22
N ALA A 617 -0.14 -50.00 -31.08
CA ALA A 617 -1.44 -50.69 -30.89
C ALA A 617 -1.91 -51.48 -32.17
N PRO A 618 -3.16 -52.05 -32.31
CA PRO A 618 -4.48 -51.41 -32.09
C PRO A 618 -5.67 -52.36 -31.69
N THR A 619 -6.92 -51.88 -31.89
CA THR A 619 -8.23 -52.59 -31.96
C THR A 619 -8.87 -53.16 -30.68
N SER A 620 -10.18 -53.45 -30.58
CA SER A 620 -11.46 -52.71 -30.86
C SER A 620 -12.61 -53.71 -31.12
N HIS A 621 -13.82 -53.54 -30.55
CA HIS A 621 -15.16 -54.08 -30.95
C HIS A 621 -16.12 -54.11 -29.71
N THR A 622 -17.47 -54.00 -29.75
CA THR A 622 -18.44 -53.63 -30.82
C THR A 622 -19.84 -53.28 -30.26
N SER A 623 -20.48 -52.20 -30.75
CA SER A 623 -21.89 -52.11 -31.23
C SER A 623 -23.08 -52.41 -30.26
N ARG A 624 -24.37 -52.14 -30.54
CA ARG A 624 -25.15 -51.50 -31.65
C ARG A 624 -26.55 -51.11 -31.11
N LYS A 625 -27.20 -50.00 -31.49
CA LYS A 625 -28.22 -49.79 -32.57
C LYS A 625 -28.62 -48.29 -32.51
N MET A 626 -28.77 -47.54 -33.61
CA MET A 626 -29.97 -47.36 -34.48
C MET A 626 -31.27 -46.99 -33.73
N GLY A 627 -32.09 -46.00 -34.14
CA GLY A 627 -32.16 -45.27 -35.43
C GLY A 627 -32.75 -43.83 -35.37
N PRO A 628 -33.18 -43.22 -36.51
CA PRO A 628 -33.20 -41.75 -36.72
C PRO A 628 -34.60 -41.11 -36.95
N GLN A 629 -34.65 -39.77 -37.09
CA GLN A 629 -35.32 -39.07 -38.22
C GLN A 629 -35.11 -37.52 -38.26
N HIS A 630 -35.66 -36.89 -39.31
CA HIS A 630 -35.68 -35.47 -39.78
C HIS A 630 -36.13 -34.41 -38.74
N GLY A 631 -36.06 -33.08 -38.97
CA GLY A 631 -35.57 -32.27 -40.10
C GLY A 631 -36.09 -30.81 -40.04
N SER A 632 -35.55 -29.93 -40.91
CA SER A 632 -35.88 -28.49 -41.10
C SER A 632 -37.36 -28.18 -41.44
N PRO A 633 -37.87 -26.91 -41.37
CA PRO A 633 -37.16 -25.62 -41.49
C PRO A 633 -36.20 -25.25 -40.35
#